data_AF-D9PHF3-F1
#
_entry.id   AF-D9PHF3-F1
#
_cell.length_a   1.000
_cell.length_b   1.000
_cell.length_c   1.000
_cell.angle_alpha   90.00
_cell.angle_beta   90.00
_cell.angle_gamma   90.00
#
_symmetry.space_group_name_H-M   'P 1'
#
loop_
_entity.id
_entity.type
_entity.pdbx_description
1 polymer ?
#
loop_
_entity_poly.entity_id
_entity_poly.type
_entity_poly.pdbx_seq_one_letter_code
_entity_poly.pdbx_strand_id
1 'polypeptide(L)'
;ILNGLEFDHEGRVKPQASPYPGSNLFSLASGGAIYVRDPFRLIDEEQLNGGEIVSLEEKDWFLILPYLQENEKLFGIRVEEDLLKVNGEPKSPFEVYRKVRPKSTADINKDGLQEWD
;
A
#
# COMPACT_ATOMS: atom_id res chain seq x y z
N ILE A 1 0.82 -7.75 -0.28
CA ILE A 1 -0.23 -6.80 0.11
C ILE A 1 0.05 -6.41 1.56
N LEU A 2 -0.01 -5.13 1.91
CA LEU A 2 0.28 -4.60 3.24
C LEU A 2 -0.94 -3.81 3.74
N ASN A 3 -1.62 -4.34 4.77
CA ASN A 3 -2.88 -3.75 5.24
C ASN A 3 -2.73 -2.79 6.43
N GLY A 4 -1.62 -2.82 7.18
CA GLY A 4 -1.39 -1.93 8.32
C GLY A 4 -2.44 -2.07 9.43
N LEU A 5 -2.77 -3.30 9.81
CA LEU A 5 -3.83 -3.63 10.77
C LEU A 5 -3.27 -4.36 12.00
N GLU A 6 -4.00 -4.25 13.10
CA GLU A 6 -3.79 -5.02 14.32
C GLU A 6 -5.14 -5.52 14.85
N PHE A 7 -5.09 -6.47 15.78
CA PHE A 7 -6.24 -6.88 16.57
C PHE A 7 -6.18 -6.21 17.94
N ASP A 8 -7.30 -5.67 18.41
CA ASP A 8 -7.40 -5.23 19.79
C ASP A 8 -7.53 -6.40 20.78
N HIS A 9 -7.63 -6.06 22.07
CA HIS A 9 -7.77 -7.04 23.15
C HIS A 9 -9.07 -7.87 23.10
N GLU A 10 -10.07 -7.42 22.34
CA GLU A 10 -11.33 -8.14 22.11
C GLU A 10 -11.31 -8.92 20.78
N GLY A 11 -10.18 -8.93 20.07
CA GLY A 11 -10.01 -9.60 18.79
C GLY A 11 -10.67 -8.87 17.61
N ARG A 12 -10.98 -7.57 17.74
CA ARG A 12 -11.52 -6.78 16.63
C ARG A 12 -10.39 -6.20 15.79
N VAL A 13 -10.59 -6.19 14.48
CA VAL A 13 -9.66 -5.59 13.52
C VAL A 13 -9.69 -4.07 13.65
N LYS A 14 -8.52 -3.44 13.74
CA LYS A 14 -8.36 -1.98 13.72
C LYS A 14 -7.09 -1.56 12.97
N PRO A 15 -7.03 -0.32 12.46
CA PRO A 15 -5.79 0.22 11.91
C PRO A 15 -4.69 0.31 12.98
N GLN A 16 -3.45 0.02 12.58
CA GLN A 16 -2.27 0.33 13.39
C GLN A 16 -2.12 1.84 13.54
N ALA A 17 -1.68 2.30 14.71
CA ALA A 17 -1.40 3.72 14.96
C ALA A 17 -0.24 4.25 14.10
N SER A 18 0.76 3.39 13.83
CA SER A 18 1.89 3.67 12.94
C SER A 18 2.02 2.51 11.95
N PRO A 19 1.27 2.51 10.84
CA PRO A 19 1.18 1.37 9.94
C PRO A 19 2.43 1.14 9.08
N TYR A 20 3.30 2.15 8.93
CA TYR A 20 4.54 2.09 8.14
C TYR A 20 5.76 2.51 8.95
N PRO A 21 6.14 1.77 10.00
CA PRO A 21 7.31 2.12 10.79
C PRO A 21 8.62 1.83 10.03
N GLY A 22 9.59 2.75 10.13
CA GLY A 22 10.94 2.60 9.58
C GLY A 22 11.13 3.13 8.15
N SER A 23 12.37 3.28 7.71
CA SER A 23 12.75 3.94 6.45
C SER A 23 12.94 2.97 5.26
N ASN A 24 12.40 1.75 5.33
CA ASN A 24 12.68 0.71 4.33
C ASN A 24 11.46 -0.16 4.03
N LEU A 25 10.36 0.49 3.64
CA LEU A 25 9.11 -0.16 3.26
C LEU A 25 9.22 -0.88 1.91
N PHE A 26 10.11 -0.41 1.04
CA PHE A 26 10.40 -1.00 -0.26
C PHE A 26 11.91 -1.07 -0.42
N SER A 27 12.48 -2.27 -0.35
CA SER A 27 13.93 -2.48 -0.46
C SER A 27 14.30 -2.88 -1.87
N LEU A 28 14.87 -1.96 -2.67
CA LEU A 28 15.62 -2.20 -3.93
C LEU A 28 15.14 -3.40 -4.76
N ALA A 29 13.82 -3.61 -4.84
CA ALA A 29 13.28 -4.80 -5.47
C ALA A 29 13.46 -4.61 -6.97
N SER A 30 14.18 -5.54 -7.62
CA SER A 30 14.41 -5.48 -9.06
C SER A 30 13.16 -5.78 -9.90
N GLY A 31 12.04 -6.11 -9.25
CA GLY A 31 10.74 -6.34 -9.90
C GLY A 31 9.60 -6.51 -8.89
N GLY A 32 8.37 -6.46 -9.40
CA GLY A 32 7.14 -6.63 -8.62
C GLY A 32 6.52 -5.32 -8.12
N ALA A 33 5.56 -5.44 -7.20
CA ALA A 33 4.89 -4.32 -6.57
C ALA A 33 4.36 -4.70 -5.18
N ILE A 34 4.26 -3.72 -4.28
CA ILE A 34 3.55 -3.83 -3.02
C ILE A 34 2.25 -3.04 -3.13
N TYR A 35 1.14 -3.67 -2.78
CA TYR A 35 -0.16 -3.00 -2.66
C TYR A 35 -0.39 -2.67 -1.20
N VAL A 36 -0.49 -1.39 -0.87
CA VAL A 36 -0.51 -0.88 0.50
C VAL A 36 -1.85 -0.20 0.78
N ARG A 37 -2.50 -0.59 1.88
CA ARG A 37 -3.76 0.00 2.35
C ARG A 37 -3.48 1.33 3.06
N ASP A 38 -3.39 2.40 2.28
CA ASP A 38 -3.04 3.72 2.75
C ASP A 38 -4.10 4.80 2.41
N PRO A 39 -5.22 4.83 3.16
CA PRO A 39 -6.29 5.79 2.92
C PRO A 39 -5.96 7.23 3.35
N PHE A 40 -4.92 7.43 4.15
CA PHE A 40 -4.53 8.75 4.69
C PHE A 40 -3.22 9.29 4.11
N ARG A 41 -2.66 8.59 3.13
CA ARG A 41 -1.40 8.90 2.43
C ARG A 41 -0.21 9.06 3.38
N LEU A 42 -0.01 8.10 4.28
CA LEU A 42 1.01 8.15 5.32
C LEU A 42 2.39 7.60 4.92
N ILE A 43 2.48 6.80 3.85
CA ILE A 43 3.79 6.39 3.30
C ILE A 43 4.53 7.63 2.81
N ASP A 44 5.76 7.77 3.28
CA ASP A 44 6.75 8.76 2.83
C ASP A 44 7.62 8.14 1.74
N GLU A 45 7.92 8.90 0.69
CA GLU A 45 8.79 8.48 -0.41
C GLU A 45 10.21 8.15 0.04
N GLU A 46 10.71 8.77 1.12
CA GLU A 46 12.01 8.44 1.71
C GLU A 46 12.07 6.99 2.20
N GLN A 47 10.92 6.35 2.47
CA GLN A 47 10.85 4.95 2.90
C GLN A 47 11.02 3.94 1.76
N LEU A 48 11.07 4.40 0.49
CA LEU A 48 10.87 3.55 -0.67
C LEU A 48 12.15 3.14 -1.40
N ASN A 49 13.33 3.61 -0.98
CA ASN A 49 14.66 3.21 -1.49
C ASN A 49 14.70 2.87 -3.00
N GLY A 50 14.33 3.83 -3.85
CA GLY A 50 14.27 3.64 -5.32
C GLY A 50 12.92 3.18 -5.88
N GLY A 51 11.89 3.08 -5.04
CA GLY A 51 10.50 2.89 -5.43
C GLY A 51 9.74 4.20 -5.66
N GLU A 52 8.55 4.08 -6.24
CA GLU A 52 7.58 5.15 -6.42
C GLU A 52 6.19 4.68 -5.98
N ILE A 53 5.37 5.62 -5.51
CA ILE A 53 3.95 5.41 -5.23
C ILE A 53 3.16 5.78 -6.47
N VAL A 54 2.36 4.86 -6.98
CA VAL A 54 1.43 5.08 -8.09
C VAL A 54 0.02 4.72 -7.67
N SER A 55 -0.96 5.31 -8.35
CA SER A 55 -2.38 4.97 -8.16
C SER A 55 -2.63 3.50 -8.45
N LEU A 56 -3.55 2.90 -7.70
CA LEU A 56 -4.03 1.56 -7.98
C LEU A 56 -4.87 1.57 -9.27
N GLU A 57 -4.60 0.63 -10.18
CA GLU A 57 -5.43 0.41 -11.37
C GLU A 57 -6.41 -0.75 -11.15
N GLU A 58 -7.42 -0.86 -12.01
CA GLU A 58 -8.42 -1.93 -11.94
C GLU A 58 -7.79 -3.34 -12.02
N LYS A 59 -6.81 -3.53 -12.91
CA LYS A 59 -6.06 -4.79 -13.01
C LYS A 59 -5.32 -5.15 -11.73
N ASP A 60 -4.82 -4.13 -11.01
CA ASP A 60 -4.12 -4.31 -9.74
C ASP A 60 -5.10 -4.74 -8.65
N TRP A 61 -6.30 -4.13 -8.62
CA TRP A 61 -7.35 -4.52 -7.68
C TRP A 61 -7.79 -5.97 -7.90
N PHE A 62 -8.11 -6.35 -9.14
CA PHE A 62 -8.50 -7.72 -9.45
C PHE A 62 -7.39 -8.74 -9.17
N LEU A 63 -6.12 -8.34 -9.27
CA LEU A 63 -5.00 -9.18 -8.89
C LEU A 63 -4.97 -9.44 -7.38
N ILE A 64 -5.21 -8.43 -6.53
CA ILE A 64 -5.09 -8.58 -5.08
C ILE A 64 -6.36 -9.07 -4.39
N LEU A 65 -7.54 -8.84 -4.97
CA LEU A 65 -8.82 -9.16 -4.36
C LEU A 65 -8.95 -10.63 -3.92
N PRO A 66 -8.54 -11.65 -4.70
CA PRO A 66 -8.62 -13.05 -4.26
C PRO A 66 -7.81 -13.33 -3.00
N TYR A 67 -6.65 -12.69 -2.85
CA TYR A 67 -5.82 -12.83 -1.65
C TYR A 67 -6.45 -12.16 -0.43
N LEU A 68 -7.12 -11.01 -0.63
CA LEU A 68 -7.85 -10.33 0.44
C LEU A 68 -9.06 -11.16 0.89
N GLN A 69 -9.80 -11.75 -0.05
CA GLN A 69 -10.91 -12.66 0.25
C GLN A 69 -10.45 -13.94 0.96
N GLU A 70 -9.26 -14.44 0.65
CA GLU A 70 -8.70 -15.58 1.36
C GLU A 70 -8.30 -15.20 2.79
N ASN A 71 -7.71 -14.02 3.00
CA ASN A 71 -7.45 -13.50 4.35
C ASN A 71 -8.74 -13.29 5.16
N GLU A 72 -9.84 -12.89 4.53
CA GLU A 72 -11.15 -12.80 5.17
C GLU A 72 -11.60 -14.16 5.71
N LYS A 73 -11.49 -15.23 4.91
CA LYS A 73 -11.86 -16.58 5.35
C LYS A 73 -10.94 -17.12 6.44
N LEU A 74 -9.63 -16.88 6.34
CA LEU A 74 -8.62 -17.44 7.24
C LEU A 74 -8.52 -16.70 8.57
N PHE A 75 -8.68 -15.38 8.55
CA PHE A 75 -8.40 -14.52 9.71
C PHE A 75 -9.59 -13.67 10.15
N GLY A 76 -10.72 -13.72 9.45
CA GLY A 76 -11.89 -12.89 9.75
C GLY A 76 -11.71 -11.41 9.42
N ILE A 77 -10.69 -11.05 8.63
CA ILE A 77 -10.43 -9.66 8.21
C ILE A 77 -11.30 -9.34 6.99
N ARG A 78 -12.46 -8.74 7.22
CA ARG A 78 -13.47 -8.51 6.18
C ARG A 78 -13.05 -7.42 5.22
N VAL A 79 -13.16 -7.70 3.92
CA VAL A 79 -12.72 -6.78 2.86
C VAL A 79 -13.53 -5.48 2.92
N GLU A 80 -14.85 -5.58 2.87
CA GLU A 80 -15.72 -4.40 2.84
C GLU A 80 -15.69 -3.62 4.16
N GLU A 81 -15.68 -4.34 5.28
CA GLU A 81 -15.94 -3.74 6.59
C GLU A 81 -14.67 -3.30 7.31
N ASP A 82 -13.58 -4.05 7.17
CA ASP A 82 -12.35 -3.79 7.92
C ASP A 82 -11.27 -3.16 7.02
N LEU A 83 -11.29 -3.45 5.71
CA LEU A 83 -10.32 -2.89 4.75
C LEU A 83 -10.85 -1.64 4.05
N LEU A 84 -12.05 -1.69 3.46
CA LEU A 84 -12.58 -0.64 2.59
C LEU A 84 -13.40 0.43 3.31
N LYS A 85 -13.72 0.26 4.60
CA LYS A 85 -14.23 1.36 5.43
C LYS A 85 -13.09 2.20 6.00
N VAL A 86 -13.24 3.51 5.88
CA VAL A 86 -12.34 4.51 6.44
C VAL A 86 -13.16 5.46 7.28
N ASN A 87 -12.85 5.57 8.58
CA ASN A 87 -13.64 6.35 9.54
C ASN A 87 -15.14 5.99 9.54
N GLY A 88 -15.45 4.71 9.33
CA GLY A 88 -16.83 4.19 9.29
C GLY A 88 -17.52 4.28 7.94
N GLU A 89 -16.96 5.05 6.99
CA GLU A 89 -17.55 5.27 5.67
C GLU A 89 -16.99 4.29 4.64
N PRO A 90 -17.83 3.64 3.81
CA PRO A 90 -17.36 2.85 2.67
C PRO A 90 -16.57 3.70 1.68
N LYS A 91 -15.43 3.20 1.23
CA LYS A 91 -14.56 3.84 0.23
C LYS A 91 -14.27 2.91 -0.93
N SER A 92 -13.97 3.52 -2.07
CA SER A 92 -13.47 2.78 -3.23
C SER A 92 -12.10 2.17 -2.92
N PRO A 93 -11.78 0.96 -3.42
CA PRO A 93 -10.43 0.40 -3.30
C PRO A 93 -9.36 1.33 -3.90
N PHE A 94 -9.70 2.14 -4.89
CA PHE A 94 -8.81 3.13 -5.52
C PHE A 94 -8.53 4.36 -4.63
N GLU A 95 -9.33 4.59 -3.61
CA GLU A 95 -9.09 5.62 -2.58
C GLU A 95 -8.31 5.06 -1.38
N VAL A 96 -8.39 3.75 -1.15
CA VAL A 96 -7.84 3.10 0.04
C VAL A 96 -6.47 2.49 -0.23
N TYR A 97 -6.26 1.88 -1.39
CA TYR A 97 -5.03 1.18 -1.72
C TYR A 97 -4.18 1.99 -2.70
N ARG A 98 -2.87 1.94 -2.47
CA ARG A 98 -1.84 2.50 -3.35
C ARG A 98 -0.88 1.40 -3.76
N LYS A 99 -0.26 1.57 -4.92
CA LYS A 99 0.75 0.65 -5.42
C LYS A 99 2.12 1.27 -5.26
N VAL A 100 3.04 0.51 -4.67
CA VAL A 100 4.46 0.83 -4.62
C VAL A 100 5.17 -0.08 -5.60
N ARG A 101 5.99 0.48 -6.49
CA ARG A 101 6.76 -0.27 -7.49
C ARG A 101 8.16 0.32 -7.64
N PRO A 102 9.13 -0.39 -8.24
CA PRO A 102 10.43 0.18 -8.57
C PRO A 102 10.27 1.35 -9.56
N LYS A 103 11.05 2.42 -9.39
CA LYS A 103 11.12 3.48 -10.41
C LYS A 103 11.66 2.89 -11.72
N SER A 104 11.02 3.24 -12.83
CA SER A 104 11.53 2.90 -14.17
C SER A 104 12.85 3.63 -14.44
N THR A 105 13.78 3.00 -15.14
CA THR A 105 15.03 3.65 -15.61
C THR A 105 14.76 4.88 -16.49
N ALA A 106 13.62 4.93 -17.17
CA ALA A 106 13.20 6.10 -17.95
C ALA A 106 12.84 7.32 -17.09
N ASP A 107 12.39 7.11 -15.85
CA ASP A 107 12.01 8.18 -14.93
C ASP A 107 13.21 8.67 -14.10
N ILE A 108 14.20 7.80 -13.84
CA ILE A 108 15.48 8.16 -13.18
C ILE A 108 16.26 9.20 -14.01
N ASN A 109 16.19 9.13 -15.35
CA ASN A 109 16.87 10.09 -16.23
C ASN A 109 16.25 11.49 -16.25
N LYS A 110 15.03 11.68 -15.74
CA LYS A 110 14.40 13.02 -15.67
C LYS A 110 14.85 13.81 -14.44
N ASP A 111 15.12 13.13 -13.33
CA ASP A 111 15.60 13.76 -12.10
C ASP A 111 17.13 13.97 -12.09
N GLY A 112 17.87 13.26 -12.95
CA GLY A 112 19.34 13.21 -12.95
C GLY A 112 20.07 14.26 -13.80
N LEU A 113 19.37 15.15 -14.53
CA LEU A 113 20.01 16.15 -15.40
C LEU A 113 19.69 17.59 -14.93
N GLN A 114 20.17 17.93 -13.74
CA GLN A 114 20.82 19.23 -13.55
C GLN A 114 22.32 18.95 -13.51
N GLU A 115 22.92 18.80 -14.69
CA GLU A 115 24.36 19.00 -14.82
C GLU A 115 24.61 20.50 -14.56
N TRP A 116 25.39 20.79 -13.52
CA TRP A 116 25.85 22.15 -13.24
C TRP A 116 26.90 22.50 -14.32
N ASP A 117 26.68 23.66 -14.97
CA ASP A 117 27.48 24.37 -15.99
C ASP A 117 28.83 23.78 -16.46
#